data_AF-A0A7S1B639-F1
#
_entry.id   AF-A0A7S1B639-F1
#
_cell.length_a   1.000
_cell.length_b   1.000
_cell.length_c   1.000
_cell.angle_alpha   90.00
_cell.angle_beta   90.00
_cell.angle_gamma   90.00
#
_symmetry.space_group_name_H-M   'P 1'
#
loop_
_entity.id
_entity.type
_entity.pdbx_description
1 polymer ?
#
loop_
_entity_poly.entity_id
_entity_poly.type
_entity_poly.pdbx_seq_one_letter_code
_entity_poly.pdbx_strand_id
1 'polypeptide(L)'
;TLSFSCPVPERLRRVVRREYEDDVAGGPRAYVDLAPIRTRVRIDQREFYLDADIGEWCRNPPCGFDAVREWGTDGRLTVPPVEQLGRWENLPLCGRHRPGPPDIFPSGENDTTTTTAEKDAVTSAKKYKLVGCAWTSASYKTRGNGRKIKDTARRLREWLVFHLHIAGMDHIYIYDNSSANIDIKLDGEKGTYLSEVQMVAREFGPDRVTVIHWPYKICNNNFPAAPDPGDRSSQYAAETSCRLRYGPYTEWITFIDPDEYLIPMGKFENLRDMLDEAGEKGTKILSFLSMQSLPRFNMMVPIDSDEKDSICNNSKELPCLGPPKNATLLQTFNCNRLKEMPSWASRAKKQIYQPDYVLSHFVHYSTVTLGTIHRKSNNDKAREKRASAKKRERAVDQHTEAVMLHAKTVLPRETLEQYDLCITKWSACNLGFPHPNNVAIEGDRMDPTDRKRMSDPQGRGYNCFVNDSIENVWVPKLASALEKLENLWK
;
A
#
# COMPACT_ATOMS: atom_id res chain seq x y z
N THR A 1 5.35 -24.89 0.24
CA THR A 1 5.36 -24.28 1.58
C THR A 1 6.43 -23.21 1.62
N LEU A 2 6.04 -21.93 1.58
CA LEU A 2 6.96 -20.81 1.67
C LEU A 2 7.45 -20.65 3.10
N SER A 3 8.45 -21.46 3.43
CA SER A 3 9.22 -21.40 4.65
C SER A 3 10.15 -20.19 4.55
N PHE A 4 9.73 -19.04 5.08
CA PHE A 4 10.67 -18.07 5.66
C PHE A 4 11.07 -18.58 7.05
N SER A 5 11.61 -19.79 7.09
CA SER A 5 12.29 -20.28 8.27
C SER A 5 13.69 -19.70 8.20
N CYS A 6 13.93 -18.61 8.91
CA CYS A 6 15.16 -18.58 9.68
C CYS A 6 14.78 -19.06 11.08
N PRO A 7 14.67 -20.38 11.31
CA PRO A 7 14.57 -20.84 12.68
C PRO A 7 15.91 -20.43 13.30
N VAL A 8 15.89 -19.66 14.39
CA VAL A 8 17.07 -19.59 15.26
C VAL A 8 17.36 -21.04 15.61
N PRO A 9 18.49 -21.63 15.15
CA PRO A 9 18.81 -23.02 15.38
C PRO A 9 18.69 -23.33 16.87
N GLU A 10 18.21 -24.52 17.24
CA GLU A 10 18.00 -24.92 18.65
C GLU A 10 19.23 -24.60 19.52
N ARG A 11 20.43 -24.80 18.96
CA ARG A 11 21.71 -24.48 19.59
C ARG A 11 21.95 -22.99 19.85
N LEU A 12 21.41 -22.10 19.00
CA LEU A 12 21.51 -20.65 19.14
C LEU A 12 20.41 -20.08 20.02
N ARG A 13 19.27 -20.76 20.19
CA ARG A 13 18.18 -20.29 21.08
C ARG A 13 18.65 -20.05 22.50
N ARG A 14 19.57 -20.87 23.02
CA ARG A 14 20.13 -20.74 24.38
C ARG A 14 21.11 -19.57 24.52
N VAL A 15 21.85 -19.25 23.46
CA VAL A 15 22.78 -18.10 23.40
C VAL A 15 22.00 -16.81 23.31
N VAL A 16 21.05 -16.79 22.36
CA VAL A 16 20.06 -15.74 22.18
C VAL A 16 19.31 -15.51 23.50
N ARG A 17 18.95 -16.57 24.24
CA ARG A 17 18.33 -16.47 25.59
C ARG A 17 19.25 -16.01 26.72
N ARG A 18 20.55 -16.30 26.68
CA ARG A 18 21.51 -15.86 27.71
C ARG A 18 21.87 -14.38 27.55
N GLU A 19 21.98 -13.90 26.32
CA GLU A 19 22.11 -12.46 26.04
C GLU A 19 20.84 -11.65 26.39
N TYR A 20 19.74 -12.30 26.85
CA TYR A 20 18.50 -11.66 27.31
C TYR A 20 18.40 -11.41 28.81
N GLU A 21 19.20 -12.09 29.64
CA GLU A 21 19.18 -11.89 31.10
C GLU A 21 20.14 -10.78 31.53
N ASP A 22 21.21 -10.57 30.76
CA ASP A 22 22.02 -9.37 30.86
C ASP A 22 21.37 -8.30 29.97
N ASP A 23 21.11 -7.12 30.54
CA ASP A 23 20.40 -5.96 29.95
C ASP A 23 21.19 -5.31 28.79
N VAL A 24 21.81 -6.11 27.93
CA VAL A 24 22.62 -5.69 26.80
C VAL A 24 21.67 -5.12 25.75
N ALA A 25 21.75 -3.80 25.59
CA ALA A 25 20.94 -2.98 24.72
C ALA A 25 20.93 -3.49 23.26
N GLY A 26 19.98 -4.37 22.90
CA GLY A 26 19.83 -4.85 21.52
C GLY A 26 18.87 -6.01 21.28
N GLY A 27 18.51 -6.79 22.31
CA GLY A 27 17.66 -7.97 22.15
C GLY A 27 16.16 -7.70 21.82
N PRO A 28 15.43 -8.68 21.22
CA PRO A 28 13.96 -8.66 21.14
C PRO A 28 13.26 -8.58 22.50
N ARG A 29 12.35 -7.61 22.60
CA ARG A 29 11.48 -7.38 23.77
C ARG A 29 10.27 -8.30 23.81
N ALA A 30 9.88 -8.82 22.66
CA ALA A 30 8.79 -9.76 22.53
C ALA A 30 9.03 -10.63 21.29
N TYR A 31 8.40 -11.80 21.29
CA TYR A 31 8.29 -12.64 20.10
C TYR A 31 6.84 -12.69 19.69
N VAL A 32 6.61 -12.56 18.39
CA VAL A 32 5.28 -12.69 17.81
C VAL A 32 5.24 -13.88 16.90
N ASP A 33 4.18 -14.65 17.05
CA ASP A 33 3.79 -15.65 16.07
C ASP A 33 2.77 -15.01 15.14
N LEU A 34 3.08 -14.99 13.86
CA LEU A 34 2.11 -14.65 12.83
C LEU A 34 1.53 -15.95 12.28
N ALA A 35 0.27 -16.21 12.62
CA ALA A 35 -0.50 -17.31 12.05
C ALA A 35 -1.45 -16.76 10.98
N PRO A 36 -1.11 -16.80 9.69
CA PRO A 36 -2.03 -16.44 8.63
C PRO A 36 -3.18 -17.44 8.64
N ILE A 37 -4.38 -16.96 8.96
CA ILE A 37 -5.61 -17.75 8.80
C ILE A 37 -5.93 -17.76 7.32
N ARG A 38 -5.51 -18.83 6.62
CA ARG A 38 -5.85 -19.05 5.22
C ARG A 38 -7.30 -19.47 5.14
N THR A 39 -8.15 -18.53 4.76
CA THR A 39 -9.53 -18.82 4.44
C THR A 39 -9.66 -19.04 2.94
N ARG A 40 -10.68 -19.77 2.49
CA ARG A 40 -10.95 -19.90 1.06
C ARG A 40 -11.38 -18.55 0.45
N VAL A 41 -11.55 -18.49 -0.86
CA VAL A 41 -11.81 -17.23 -1.56
C VAL A 41 -13.25 -16.81 -1.33
N ARG A 42 -13.48 -15.53 -1.00
CA ARG A 42 -14.83 -15.00 -0.84
C ARG A 42 -15.41 -14.58 -2.21
N ILE A 43 -16.65 -14.98 -2.52
CA ILE A 43 -17.30 -14.62 -3.81
C ILE A 43 -18.08 -13.31 -3.70
N ASP A 44 -18.58 -12.95 -2.51
CA ASP A 44 -19.52 -11.84 -2.37
C ASP A 44 -19.26 -10.95 -1.14
N GLN A 45 -20.16 -9.99 -0.95
CA GLN A 45 -20.15 -9.05 0.18
C GLN A 45 -20.60 -9.70 1.50
N ARG A 46 -21.05 -10.96 1.50
CA ARG A 46 -21.69 -11.63 2.64
C ARG A 46 -20.80 -12.74 3.20
N GLU A 47 -19.52 -12.49 3.46
CA GLU A 47 -18.63 -13.44 4.17
C GLU A 47 -18.71 -14.94 3.73
N PHE A 48 -19.16 -15.24 2.51
CA PHE A 48 -19.24 -16.61 2.01
C PHE A 48 -17.92 -17.00 1.37
N TYR A 49 -17.40 -18.17 1.73
CA TYR A 49 -16.15 -18.69 1.21
C TYR A 49 -16.44 -19.86 0.24
N LEU A 50 -15.74 -19.90 -0.90
CA LEU A 50 -15.77 -21.03 -1.85
C LEU A 50 -15.37 -22.31 -1.15
N ASP A 51 -15.97 -23.45 -1.48
CA ASP A 51 -15.40 -24.76 -1.15
C ASP A 51 -14.41 -25.19 -2.27
N ALA A 52 -13.36 -25.92 -1.91
CA ALA A 52 -12.33 -26.38 -2.86
C ALA A 52 -12.88 -27.41 -3.85
N ASP A 53 -13.99 -28.06 -3.52
CA ASP A 53 -14.65 -29.10 -4.33
C ASP A 53 -15.77 -28.58 -5.24
N ILE A 54 -15.93 -27.25 -5.38
CA ILE A 54 -17.00 -26.66 -6.19
C ILE A 54 -16.60 -26.65 -7.66
N GLY A 55 -16.80 -27.80 -8.32
CA GLY A 55 -17.06 -27.87 -9.76
C GLY A 55 -18.35 -27.14 -10.15
N GLU A 56 -18.77 -27.31 -11.41
CA GLU A 56 -19.91 -26.67 -12.10
C GLU A 56 -21.30 -26.68 -11.39
N TRP A 57 -21.40 -27.27 -10.20
CA TRP A 57 -22.63 -27.63 -9.50
C TRP A 57 -23.24 -26.55 -8.59
N CYS A 58 -22.58 -25.42 -8.33
CA CYS A 58 -23.13 -24.37 -7.45
C CYS A 58 -23.83 -23.23 -8.19
N ARG A 59 -24.87 -23.54 -8.95
CA ARG A 59 -25.83 -22.53 -9.45
C ARG A 59 -26.98 -22.26 -8.47
N ASN A 60 -27.21 -23.14 -7.48
CA ASN A 60 -28.27 -22.99 -6.46
C ASN A 60 -27.67 -23.00 -5.03
N PRO A 61 -27.91 -21.97 -4.18
CA PRO A 61 -27.51 -21.96 -2.77
C PRO A 61 -28.14 -23.13 -1.97
N PRO A 62 -27.50 -23.63 -0.88
CA PRO A 62 -26.46 -22.96 -0.09
C PRO A 62 -25.14 -23.74 -0.10
N CYS A 63 -24.46 -23.82 -1.24
CA CYS A 63 -23.08 -24.29 -1.25
C CYS A 63 -22.11 -23.11 -1.11
N GLY A 64 -21.86 -22.76 0.14
CA GLY A 64 -20.87 -21.79 0.57
C GLY A 64 -20.50 -22.08 2.02
N PHE A 65 -19.24 -21.87 2.36
CA PHE A 65 -18.79 -21.90 3.75
C PHE A 65 -19.25 -20.59 4.41
N ASP A 66 -20.16 -20.68 5.36
CA ASP A 66 -20.64 -19.57 6.19
C ASP A 66 -19.75 -19.48 7.44
N ALA A 67 -18.81 -18.55 7.45
CA ALA A 67 -17.88 -18.40 8.58
C ALA A 67 -18.58 -18.14 9.91
N VAL A 68 -19.74 -17.47 9.91
CA VAL A 68 -20.48 -17.18 11.15
C VAL A 68 -21.11 -18.47 11.68
N ARG A 69 -21.62 -19.31 10.79
CA ARG A 69 -22.14 -20.64 11.14
C ARG A 69 -21.02 -21.60 11.58
N GLU A 70 -19.90 -21.63 10.86
CA GLU A 70 -18.82 -22.60 11.06
C GLU A 70 -17.86 -22.20 12.20
N TRP A 71 -17.67 -20.90 12.45
CA TRP A 71 -16.77 -20.39 13.49
C TRP A 71 -17.49 -19.67 14.65
N GLY A 72 -18.81 -19.58 14.60
CA GLY A 72 -19.62 -18.93 15.64
C GLY A 72 -19.65 -17.39 15.57
N THR A 73 -20.67 -16.81 16.19
CA THR A 73 -20.87 -15.34 16.29
C THR A 73 -20.07 -14.67 17.39
N ASP A 74 -19.53 -15.46 18.31
CA ASP A 74 -19.05 -15.07 19.64
C ASP A 74 -17.54 -14.79 19.68
N GLY A 75 -16.91 -14.64 18.51
CA GLY A 75 -15.49 -14.26 18.39
C GLY A 75 -14.52 -15.35 18.83
N ARG A 76 -15.01 -16.57 19.08
CA ARG A 76 -14.23 -17.79 19.22
C ARG A 76 -14.04 -18.41 17.85
N LEU A 77 -13.28 -17.71 17.00
CA LEU A 77 -12.70 -18.35 15.82
C LEU A 77 -12.03 -19.64 16.29
N THR A 78 -12.56 -20.80 15.91
CA THR A 78 -11.85 -22.06 16.02
C THR A 78 -10.73 -22.00 15.00
N VAL A 79 -9.65 -21.31 15.37
CA VAL A 79 -8.43 -21.28 14.59
C VAL A 79 -7.99 -22.75 14.49
N PRO A 80 -7.70 -23.27 13.28
CA PRO A 80 -7.06 -24.57 13.15
C PRO A 80 -5.92 -24.71 14.16
N PRO A 81 -5.65 -25.92 14.68
CA PRO A 81 -4.48 -26.16 15.51
C PRO A 81 -3.25 -25.49 14.92
N VAL A 82 -2.40 -24.91 15.76
CA VAL A 82 -1.28 -24.05 15.34
C VAL A 82 -0.37 -24.77 14.32
N GLU A 83 -0.29 -26.09 14.43
CA GLU A 83 0.46 -27.01 13.57
C GLU A 83 -0.07 -27.07 12.13
N GLN A 84 -1.33 -26.68 11.92
CA GLN A 84 -2.03 -26.68 10.62
C GLN A 84 -2.05 -25.31 9.96
N LEU A 85 -1.65 -24.26 10.67
CA LEU A 85 -1.50 -22.92 10.13
C LEU A 85 -0.09 -22.80 9.58
N GLY A 86 0.08 -22.31 8.34
CA GLY A 86 1.41 -21.95 7.84
C GLY A 86 1.98 -20.80 8.66
N ARG A 87 2.63 -21.08 9.78
CA ARG A 87 3.03 -20.10 10.80
C ARG A 87 4.38 -19.45 10.48
N TRP A 88 4.51 -18.17 10.79
CA TRP A 88 5.81 -17.55 11.02
C TRP A 88 6.00 -17.45 12.53
N GLU A 89 6.90 -18.28 13.06
CA GLU A 89 7.11 -18.39 14.50
C GLU A 89 8.25 -17.49 14.96
N ASN A 90 8.17 -17.03 16.21
CA ASN A 90 9.29 -16.38 16.89
C ASN A 90 9.84 -15.15 16.14
N LEU A 91 8.97 -14.34 15.53
CA LEU A 91 9.39 -13.09 14.91
C LEU A 91 9.84 -12.13 16.02
N PRO A 92 11.13 -11.74 16.05
CA PRO A 92 11.65 -10.88 17.11
C PRO A 92 11.10 -9.46 16.95
N LEU A 93 10.47 -8.95 18.00
CA LEU A 93 10.18 -7.53 18.15
C LEU A 93 11.34 -6.88 18.91
N CYS A 94 12.35 -6.44 18.15
CA CYS A 94 13.49 -5.73 18.71
C CYS A 94 13.05 -4.46 19.44
N GLY A 95 13.64 -4.23 20.62
CA GLY A 95 13.61 -2.93 21.26
C GLY A 95 14.22 -1.88 20.33
N ARG A 96 13.98 -0.60 20.60
CA ARG A 96 14.67 0.46 19.87
C ARG A 96 16.17 0.24 20.05
N HIS A 97 16.90 -0.08 18.98
CA HIS A 97 18.31 0.29 18.96
C HIS A 97 18.32 1.81 19.15
N ARG A 98 18.97 2.28 20.21
CA ARG A 98 19.30 3.70 20.29
C ARG A 98 20.10 3.99 19.03
N PRO A 99 19.69 4.96 18.21
CA PRO A 99 20.44 5.26 17.03
C PRO A 99 21.82 5.76 17.47
N GLY A 100 22.85 4.93 17.25
CA GLY A 100 24.14 5.50 16.89
C GLY A 100 23.97 6.28 15.59
N PRO A 101 24.83 7.28 15.32
CA PRO A 101 24.87 7.89 14.00
C PRO A 101 24.87 6.78 12.93
N PRO A 102 24.16 6.95 11.81
CA PRO A 102 24.20 5.96 10.74
C PRO A 102 25.65 5.81 10.33
N ASP A 103 26.25 4.66 10.66
CA ASP A 103 27.62 4.34 10.28
C ASP A 103 27.70 4.38 8.75
N ILE A 104 28.13 5.55 8.25
CA ILE A 104 28.77 5.66 6.96
C ILE A 104 30.02 4.81 7.12
N PHE A 105 29.98 3.58 6.59
CA PHE A 105 31.08 2.61 6.43
C PHE A 105 32.19 2.64 7.49
N PRO A 106 32.47 1.55 8.22
CA PRO A 106 33.47 1.56 9.28
C PRO A 106 34.85 1.97 8.74
N SER A 107 35.23 3.24 8.91
CA SER A 107 36.61 3.66 8.94
C SER A 107 37.10 3.23 10.31
N GLY A 108 37.88 2.14 10.33
CA GLY A 108 38.38 1.57 11.56
C GLY A 108 39.21 2.59 12.33
N GLU A 109 38.71 3.02 13.47
CA GLU A 109 39.55 3.58 14.52
C GLU A 109 38.92 3.22 15.87
N ASN A 110 39.71 2.50 16.65
CA ASN A 110 39.37 2.07 17.99
C ASN A 110 39.35 3.31 18.89
N ASP A 111 38.19 3.71 19.38
CA ASP A 111 38.17 4.55 20.58
C ASP A 111 37.25 3.97 21.64
N THR A 112 37.85 3.82 22.82
CA THR A 112 37.32 3.17 24.00
C THR A 112 37.08 4.27 25.03
N THR A 113 36.04 4.13 25.83
CA THR A 113 35.54 5.05 26.89
C THR A 113 34.49 6.06 26.36
N THR A 114 33.32 6.27 26.96
CA THR A 114 32.97 6.21 28.39
C THR A 114 31.45 6.00 28.56
N THR A 115 31.09 5.16 29.51
CA THR A 115 29.74 4.89 29.99
C THR A 115 29.25 5.98 30.95
N THR A 116 28.28 6.81 30.52
CA THR A 116 27.41 7.61 31.42
C THR A 116 26.11 8.10 30.76
N ALA A 117 25.72 7.58 29.59
CA ALA A 117 24.64 8.11 28.77
C ALA A 117 23.24 7.47 29.02
N GLU A 118 22.84 7.27 30.27
CA GLU A 118 21.55 6.62 30.57
C GLU A 118 20.49 7.45 31.29
N LYS A 119 20.81 8.69 31.70
CA LYS A 119 19.81 9.57 32.33
C LYS A 119 19.48 10.86 31.59
N ASP A 120 20.29 11.24 30.59
CA ASP A 120 19.95 12.33 29.67
C ASP A 120 19.29 11.79 28.40
N ALA A 121 18.20 11.03 28.57
CA ALA A 121 17.24 10.79 27.49
C ALA A 121 16.46 12.09 27.19
N VAL A 122 17.23 13.14 26.93
CA VAL A 122 16.82 14.32 26.20
C VAL A 122 16.19 13.80 24.93
N THR A 123 14.92 14.12 24.80
CA THR A 123 14.11 14.15 23.61
C THR A 123 14.91 14.64 22.40
N SER A 124 15.72 13.78 21.78
CA SER A 124 16.26 14.10 20.48
C SER A 124 15.06 14.22 19.56
N ALA A 125 14.80 15.44 19.10
CA ALA A 125 13.72 15.71 18.18
C ALA A 125 13.85 14.72 17.02
N LYS A 126 12.74 14.05 16.67
CA LYS A 126 12.73 13.13 15.54
C LYS A 126 13.17 13.92 14.30
N LYS A 127 14.08 13.35 13.50
CA LYS A 127 14.62 14.02 12.31
C LYS A 127 13.51 14.39 11.33
N TYR A 128 12.52 13.52 11.18
CA TYR A 128 11.42 13.67 10.25
C TYR A 128 10.08 13.68 10.98
N LYS A 129 9.14 14.47 10.46
CA LYS A 129 7.72 14.46 10.83
C LYS A 129 7.02 13.28 10.15
N LEU A 130 7.16 13.19 8.83
CA LEU A 130 6.48 12.18 8.01
C LEU A 130 7.46 11.58 6.99
N VAL A 131 7.62 10.27 7.09
CA VAL A 131 8.38 9.46 6.14
C VAL A 131 7.45 8.57 5.33
N GLY A 132 7.64 8.55 4.02
CA GLY A 132 7.04 7.57 3.13
C GLY A 132 8.01 6.42 2.81
N CYS A 133 7.47 5.22 2.67
CA CYS A 133 8.18 4.08 2.09
C CYS A 133 7.38 3.51 0.93
N ALA A 134 8.08 3.09 -0.11
CA ALA A 134 7.48 2.45 -1.27
C ALA A 134 8.32 1.23 -1.68
N TRP A 135 7.66 0.19 -2.16
CA TRP A 135 8.31 -0.92 -2.85
C TRP A 135 7.91 -0.90 -4.31
N THR A 136 8.89 -0.93 -5.20
CA THR A 136 8.66 -0.78 -6.63
C THR A 136 9.76 -1.43 -7.43
N SER A 137 9.56 -1.52 -8.74
CA SER A 137 10.55 -2.02 -9.69
C SER A 137 10.36 -1.29 -11.00
N ALA A 138 11.44 -1.10 -11.77
CA ALA A 138 11.39 -0.49 -13.11
C ALA A 138 10.35 -1.15 -14.01
N SER A 139 9.98 -2.40 -13.71
CA SER A 139 8.90 -3.09 -14.39
C SER A 139 8.37 -4.25 -13.58
N TYR A 140 7.05 -4.47 -13.66
CA TYR A 140 6.37 -5.51 -12.90
C TYR A 140 5.30 -6.21 -13.74
N LYS A 141 4.78 -7.32 -13.22
CA LYS A 141 3.63 -8.03 -13.76
C LYS A 141 2.48 -7.92 -12.76
N THR A 142 1.28 -7.58 -13.23
CA THR A 142 0.09 -7.62 -12.37
C THR A 142 -0.29 -9.06 -12.05
N ARG A 143 -1.04 -9.26 -10.96
CA ARG A 143 -1.46 -10.61 -10.55
C ARG A 143 -2.23 -11.29 -11.68
N GLY A 144 -1.86 -12.53 -12.03
CA GLY A 144 -2.50 -13.29 -13.10
C GLY A 144 -2.23 -12.77 -14.52
N ASN A 145 -1.39 -11.74 -14.70
CA ASN A 145 -1.06 -11.21 -16.01
C ASN A 145 0.41 -11.48 -16.34
N GLY A 146 0.66 -12.13 -17.48
CA GLY A 146 2.02 -12.39 -17.97
C GLY A 146 2.75 -11.15 -18.47
N ARG A 147 2.04 -10.05 -18.78
CA ARG A 147 2.62 -8.86 -19.41
C ARG A 147 3.36 -7.98 -18.41
N LYS A 148 4.54 -7.55 -18.84
CA LYS A 148 5.42 -6.63 -18.15
C LYS A 148 4.94 -5.19 -18.37
N ILE A 149 4.63 -4.48 -17.29
CA ILE A 149 4.34 -3.05 -17.25
C ILE A 149 5.66 -2.29 -17.08
N LYS A 150 5.84 -1.18 -17.80
CA LYS A 150 7.07 -0.37 -17.82
C LYS A 150 6.82 1.13 -17.61
N ASP A 151 5.64 1.52 -17.12
CA ASP A 151 5.33 2.94 -16.85
C ASP A 151 5.78 3.41 -15.46
N THR A 152 6.57 2.59 -14.74
CA THR A 152 7.03 2.89 -13.38
C THR A 152 7.77 4.21 -13.30
N ALA A 153 8.67 4.52 -14.24
CA ALA A 153 9.47 5.75 -14.18
C ALA A 153 8.58 7.01 -14.13
N ARG A 154 7.62 7.12 -15.05
CA ARG A 154 6.65 8.22 -15.09
C ARG A 154 5.83 8.29 -13.80
N ARG A 155 5.30 7.15 -13.35
CA ARG A 155 4.48 7.06 -12.13
C ARG A 155 5.26 7.51 -10.91
N LEU A 156 6.44 6.94 -10.72
CA LEU A 156 7.29 7.23 -9.59
C LEU A 156 7.69 8.70 -9.56
N ARG A 157 8.02 9.30 -10.71
CA ARG A 157 8.39 10.71 -10.81
C ARG A 157 7.23 11.62 -10.36
N GLU A 158 6.04 11.43 -10.93
CA GLU A 158 4.85 12.20 -10.54
C GLU A 158 4.50 12.01 -9.06
N TRP A 159 4.54 10.76 -8.61
CA TRP A 159 4.24 10.38 -7.23
C TRP A 159 5.24 10.99 -6.22
N LEU A 160 6.54 11.01 -6.54
CA LEU A 160 7.57 11.65 -5.72
C LEU A 160 7.38 13.17 -5.68
N VAL A 161 7.10 13.81 -6.82
CA VAL A 161 6.81 15.26 -6.85
C VAL A 161 5.62 15.58 -5.97
N PHE A 162 4.53 14.84 -6.11
CA PHE A 162 3.33 15.05 -5.31
C PHE A 162 3.63 14.90 -3.81
N HIS A 163 4.19 13.77 -3.39
CA HIS A 163 4.32 13.50 -1.96
C HIS A 163 5.40 14.34 -1.28
N LEU A 164 6.52 14.64 -1.95
CA LEU A 164 7.60 15.43 -1.37
C LEU A 164 7.30 16.94 -1.42
N HIS A 165 6.80 17.46 -2.54
CA HIS A 165 6.68 18.91 -2.74
C HIS A 165 5.29 19.47 -2.42
N ILE A 166 4.26 18.61 -2.36
CA ILE A 166 2.87 19.05 -2.21
C ILE A 166 2.24 18.46 -0.96
N ALA A 167 2.24 17.13 -0.81
CA ALA A 167 1.60 16.46 0.33
C ALA A 167 2.39 16.61 1.64
N GLY A 168 3.65 17.06 1.60
CA GLY A 168 4.45 17.37 2.78
C GLY A 168 5.19 16.19 3.42
N MET A 169 5.58 15.18 2.65
CA MET A 169 6.53 14.16 3.14
C MET A 169 7.94 14.75 3.21
N ASP A 170 8.65 14.44 4.29
CA ASP A 170 10.01 14.95 4.50
C ASP A 170 11.05 14.14 3.73
N HIS A 171 10.86 12.83 3.70
CA HIS A 171 11.77 11.88 3.07
C HIS A 171 11.03 10.64 2.60
N ILE A 172 11.49 10.05 1.50
CA ILE A 172 10.94 8.81 0.95
C ILE A 172 12.03 7.74 0.78
N TYR A 173 11.78 6.55 1.31
CA TYR A 173 12.61 5.38 1.14
C TYR A 173 12.01 4.44 0.08
N ILE A 174 12.76 4.19 -1.01
CA ILE A 174 12.31 3.35 -2.11
C ILE A 174 13.04 2.02 -2.08
N TYR A 175 12.30 0.94 -1.85
CA TYR A 175 12.78 -0.42 -1.97
C TYR A 175 12.72 -0.84 -3.44
N ASP A 176 13.86 -0.72 -4.13
CA ASP A 176 13.99 -1.00 -5.55
C ASP A 176 14.22 -2.50 -5.79
N ASN A 177 13.19 -3.16 -6.32
CA ASN A 177 13.16 -4.57 -6.68
C ASN A 177 13.48 -4.83 -8.16
N SER A 178 14.01 -3.85 -8.90
CA SER A 178 14.33 -3.99 -10.33
C SER A 178 15.30 -5.13 -10.62
N SER A 179 16.28 -5.36 -9.74
CA SER A 179 17.29 -6.42 -9.89
C SER A 179 16.75 -7.83 -9.64
N ALA A 180 15.62 -7.98 -8.93
CA ALA A 180 15.07 -9.29 -8.60
C ALA A 180 14.62 -10.07 -9.85
N ASN A 181 14.38 -9.38 -10.97
CA ASN A 181 13.95 -9.96 -12.24
C ASN A 181 15.05 -9.98 -13.32
N ILE A 182 16.27 -9.54 -12.99
CA ILE A 182 17.41 -9.60 -13.89
C ILE A 182 18.24 -10.81 -13.43
N ASP A 183 18.31 -11.85 -14.26
CA ASP A 183 19.39 -12.82 -14.16
C ASP A 183 20.66 -12.06 -14.54
N ILE A 184 21.30 -11.43 -13.55
CA ILE A 184 22.61 -10.81 -13.74
C ILE A 184 23.55 -11.99 -14.05
N LYS A 185 23.71 -12.30 -15.34
CA LYS A 185 24.90 -12.99 -15.81
C LYS A 185 26.04 -12.05 -15.46
N LEU A 186 26.77 -12.41 -14.40
CA LEU A 186 28.01 -11.74 -14.00
C LEU A 186 29.08 -12.05 -15.03
N ASP A 187 28.87 -11.65 -16.28
CA ASP A 187 29.88 -11.69 -17.32
C ASP A 187 30.77 -10.46 -17.14
N GLY A 188 31.68 -10.53 -16.14
CA GLY A 188 32.97 -9.84 -16.06
C GLY A 188 33.05 -8.30 -16.07
N GLU A 189 32.11 -7.59 -16.69
CA GLU A 189 32.11 -6.14 -16.82
C GLU A 189 31.24 -5.55 -15.73
N LYS A 190 31.89 -4.86 -14.78
CA LYS A 190 31.28 -4.08 -13.70
C LYS A 190 30.52 -2.86 -14.25
N GLY A 191 29.56 -3.06 -15.14
CA GLY A 191 28.62 -2.02 -15.52
C GLY A 191 27.65 -1.79 -14.36
N THR A 192 27.71 -0.60 -13.74
CA THR A 192 26.69 -0.16 -12.78
C THR A 192 25.37 0.08 -13.51
N TYR A 193 24.59 -0.97 -13.73
CA TYR A 193 23.24 -0.83 -14.27
C TYR A 193 22.39 -0.06 -13.27
N LEU A 194 22.05 1.19 -13.62
CA LEU A 194 21.09 1.98 -12.87
C LEU A 194 19.69 1.63 -13.35
N SER A 195 18.84 1.22 -12.43
CA SER A 195 17.43 1.00 -12.75
C SER A 195 16.74 2.33 -13.06
N GLU A 196 15.64 2.30 -13.81
CA GLU A 196 14.79 3.49 -14.01
C GLU A 196 14.33 4.10 -12.67
N VAL A 197 14.11 3.25 -11.66
CA VAL A 197 13.78 3.69 -10.30
C VAL A 197 14.91 4.53 -9.70
N GLN A 198 16.15 4.08 -9.84
CA GLN A 198 17.32 4.82 -9.38
C GLN A 198 17.55 6.12 -10.16
N MET A 199 17.29 6.12 -11.47
CA MET A 199 17.40 7.34 -12.28
C MET A 199 16.40 8.41 -11.81
N VAL A 200 15.13 8.04 -11.64
CA VAL A 200 14.11 8.98 -11.14
C VAL A 200 14.43 9.46 -9.72
N ALA A 201 14.86 8.57 -8.82
CA ALA A 201 15.17 8.95 -7.44
C ALA A 201 16.32 9.97 -7.34
N ARG A 202 17.32 9.89 -8.24
CA ARG A 202 18.43 10.84 -8.30
C ARG A 202 17.99 12.26 -8.60
N GLU A 203 16.84 12.46 -9.25
CA GLU A 203 16.31 13.79 -9.55
C GLU A 203 16.00 14.60 -8.28
N PHE A 204 15.77 13.92 -7.14
CA PHE A 204 15.36 14.55 -5.88
C PHE A 204 16.50 14.65 -4.86
N GLY A 205 17.65 14.03 -5.14
CA GLY A 205 18.80 14.00 -4.24
C GLY A 205 18.64 13.08 -3.01
N PRO A 206 19.77 12.67 -2.39
CA PRO A 206 19.77 11.73 -1.27
C PRO A 206 19.16 12.31 0.01
N ASP A 207 19.00 13.63 0.12
CA ASP A 207 18.37 14.28 1.29
C ASP A 207 16.85 14.08 1.33
N ARG A 208 16.23 13.81 0.17
CA ARG A 208 14.78 13.67 0.01
C ARG A 208 14.37 12.25 -0.35
N VAL A 209 15.21 11.54 -1.11
CA VAL A 209 14.92 10.18 -1.55
C VAL A 209 16.12 9.27 -1.34
N THR A 210 15.92 8.18 -0.61
CA THR A 210 16.91 7.11 -0.46
C THR A 210 16.44 5.85 -1.18
N VAL A 211 17.26 5.31 -2.08
CA VAL A 211 16.97 4.02 -2.74
C VAL A 211 17.68 2.89 -2.00
N ILE A 212 16.91 1.90 -1.56
CA ILE A 212 17.39 0.64 -0.99
C ILE A 212 17.35 -0.42 -2.07
N HIS A 213 18.50 -0.98 -2.40
CA HIS A 213 18.56 -2.18 -3.25
C HIS A 213 17.83 -3.34 -2.55
N TRP A 214 16.80 -3.90 -3.19
CA TRP A 214 15.97 -4.95 -2.60
C TRP A 214 15.94 -6.19 -3.49
N PRO A 215 16.89 -7.14 -3.34
CA PRO A 215 17.06 -8.25 -4.28
C PRO A 215 16.07 -9.42 -4.07
N TYR A 216 15.12 -9.29 -3.14
CA TYR A 216 14.24 -10.38 -2.75
C TYR A 216 13.09 -10.57 -3.76
N LYS A 217 12.97 -11.78 -4.33
CA LYS A 217 11.93 -12.13 -5.31
C LYS A 217 10.57 -12.31 -4.64
N ILE A 218 9.49 -11.98 -5.36
CA ILE A 218 8.15 -12.44 -4.99
C ILE A 218 8.06 -13.93 -5.30
N CYS A 219 7.74 -14.73 -4.29
CA CYS A 219 7.75 -16.18 -4.40
C CYS A 219 6.60 -16.71 -5.26
N ASN A 220 5.43 -16.10 -5.15
CA ASN A 220 4.27 -16.39 -6.00
C ASN A 220 3.43 -15.10 -6.11
N ASN A 221 3.00 -14.73 -7.32
CA ASN A 221 2.18 -13.54 -7.59
C ASN A 221 0.82 -13.88 -8.22
N ASN A 222 0.31 -15.08 -7.92
CA ASN A 222 -1.01 -15.51 -8.36
C ASN A 222 -2.12 -14.64 -7.74
N PHE A 223 -3.26 -14.57 -8.43
CA PHE A 223 -4.45 -13.88 -7.91
C PHE A 223 -4.98 -14.58 -6.66
N PRO A 224 -5.70 -13.88 -5.75
CA PRO A 224 -6.19 -14.47 -4.51
C PRO A 224 -7.02 -15.74 -4.68
N ALA A 225 -7.66 -15.91 -5.85
CA ALA A 225 -8.50 -17.06 -6.17
C ALA A 225 -7.80 -18.21 -6.93
N ALA A 226 -6.48 -18.13 -7.10
CA ALA A 226 -5.73 -19.23 -7.68
C ALA A 226 -5.60 -20.39 -6.68
N PRO A 227 -5.38 -21.65 -7.15
CA PRO A 227 -5.15 -22.80 -6.27
C PRO A 227 -3.98 -22.62 -5.30
N ASP A 228 -2.92 -21.94 -5.75
CA ASP A 228 -1.82 -21.47 -4.89
C ASP A 228 -1.79 -19.93 -4.95
N PRO A 229 -2.51 -19.22 -4.07
CA PRO A 229 -2.55 -17.77 -4.09
C PRO A 229 -1.17 -17.19 -3.73
N GLY A 230 -0.79 -16.11 -4.41
CA GLY A 230 0.54 -15.55 -4.26
C GLY A 230 0.77 -14.87 -2.91
N ASP A 231 1.85 -15.26 -2.23
CA ASP A 231 2.37 -14.55 -1.06
C ASP A 231 3.38 -13.47 -1.50
N ARG A 232 3.01 -12.18 -1.32
CA ARG A 232 3.91 -11.03 -1.57
C ARG A 232 4.93 -10.81 -0.45
N SER A 233 5.56 -11.88 0.01
CA SER A 233 6.50 -11.89 1.12
C SER A 233 7.61 -10.83 1.00
N SER A 234 8.14 -10.60 -0.19
CA SER A 234 9.16 -9.56 -0.44
C SER A 234 8.65 -8.14 -0.14
N GLN A 235 7.39 -7.83 -0.48
CA GLN A 235 6.77 -6.54 -0.18
C GLN A 235 6.59 -6.37 1.34
N TYR A 236 6.09 -7.40 2.03
CA TYR A 236 5.89 -7.36 3.49
C TYR A 236 7.21 -7.25 4.26
N ALA A 237 8.28 -7.89 3.75
CA ALA A 237 9.62 -7.77 4.32
C ALA A 237 10.19 -6.36 4.11
N ALA A 238 9.96 -5.73 2.95
CA ALA A 238 10.38 -4.35 2.68
C ALA A 238 9.68 -3.37 3.64
N GLU A 239 8.39 -3.56 3.86
CA GLU A 239 7.59 -2.77 4.79
C GLU A 239 8.08 -2.90 6.25
N THR A 240 8.33 -4.13 6.70
CA THR A 240 8.88 -4.39 8.04
C THR A 240 10.27 -3.76 8.18
N SER A 241 11.11 -3.90 7.16
CA SER A 241 12.44 -3.28 7.10
C SER A 241 12.35 -1.75 7.23
N CYS A 242 11.42 -1.11 6.50
CA CYS A 242 11.21 0.33 6.54
C CYS A 242 10.87 0.80 7.96
N ARG A 243 9.88 0.16 8.60
CA ARG A 243 9.48 0.50 9.96
C ARG A 243 10.64 0.35 10.94
N LEU A 244 11.38 -0.75 10.86
CA LEU A 244 12.47 -1.04 11.81
C LEU A 244 13.63 -0.07 11.67
N ARG A 245 14.04 0.23 10.44
CA ARG A 245 15.20 1.08 10.15
C ARG A 245 14.90 2.57 10.34
N TYR A 246 13.74 3.02 9.88
CA TYR A 246 13.44 4.45 9.75
C TYR A 246 12.43 4.95 10.78
N GLY A 247 11.62 4.05 11.35
CA GLY A 247 10.68 4.37 12.43
C GLY A 247 11.29 5.11 13.63
N PRO A 248 12.48 4.73 14.12
CA PRO A 248 13.12 5.45 15.23
C PRO A 248 13.39 6.93 14.96
N TYR A 249 13.52 7.34 13.69
CA TYR A 249 13.89 8.71 13.28
C TYR A 249 12.72 9.57 12.82
N THR A 250 11.50 9.04 12.81
CA THR A 250 10.31 9.74 12.32
C THR A 250 9.17 9.74 13.34
N GLU A 251 8.34 10.78 13.34
CA GLU A 251 7.12 10.83 14.15
C GLU A 251 6.00 9.97 13.57
N TRP A 252 5.83 10.05 12.24
CA TRP A 252 4.85 9.30 11.47
C TRP A 252 5.52 8.60 10.30
N ILE A 253 5.02 7.42 9.97
CA ILE A 253 5.52 6.64 8.84
C ILE A 253 4.36 6.01 8.09
N THR A 254 4.53 5.85 6.79
CA THR A 254 3.57 5.13 5.94
C THR A 254 4.29 4.30 4.90
N PHE A 255 3.62 3.24 4.44
CA PHE A 255 4.06 2.43 3.33
C PHE A 255 2.96 2.43 2.26
N ILE A 256 3.25 3.02 1.11
CA ILE A 256 2.28 3.26 0.05
C ILE A 256 2.91 2.95 -1.31
N ASP A 257 2.09 2.42 -2.22
CA ASP A 257 2.56 2.04 -3.55
C ASP A 257 2.64 3.28 -4.46
N PRO A 258 3.55 3.34 -5.46
CA PRO A 258 3.67 4.51 -6.35
C PRO A 258 2.46 4.80 -7.26
N ASP A 259 1.39 4.01 -7.16
CA ASP A 259 0.09 4.25 -7.79
C ASP A 259 -0.97 4.74 -6.78
N GLU A 260 -0.60 5.02 -5.53
CA GLU A 260 -1.49 5.48 -4.46
C GLU A 260 -1.11 6.88 -3.99
N TYR A 261 -2.08 7.80 -3.96
CA TYR A 261 -1.91 9.19 -3.56
C TYR A 261 -2.64 9.47 -2.26
N LEU A 262 -1.93 9.99 -1.25
CA LEU A 262 -2.51 10.48 0.00
C LEU A 262 -2.70 11.99 -0.10
N ILE A 263 -3.95 12.43 -0.27
CA ILE A 263 -4.28 13.79 -0.69
C ILE A 263 -4.95 14.52 0.47
N PRO A 264 -4.37 15.62 0.99
CA PRO A 264 -5.00 16.43 2.03
C PRO A 264 -6.35 17.00 1.55
N MET A 265 -7.30 17.12 2.48
CA MET A 265 -8.66 17.60 2.23
C MET A 265 -9.09 18.59 3.32
N GLY A 266 -10.29 19.15 3.15
CA GLY A 266 -10.86 20.11 4.10
C GLY A 266 -9.97 21.33 4.29
N LYS A 267 -9.55 21.57 5.54
CA LYS A 267 -8.74 22.73 5.92
C LYS A 267 -7.23 22.52 5.84
N PHE A 268 -6.77 21.30 5.52
CA PHE A 268 -5.36 20.96 5.59
C PHE A 268 -4.65 21.25 4.28
N GLU A 269 -3.53 21.98 4.35
CA GLU A 269 -2.72 22.30 3.17
C GLU A 269 -1.73 21.18 2.83
N ASN A 270 -1.41 20.33 3.80
CA ASN A 270 -0.50 19.20 3.66
C ASN A 270 -0.82 18.11 4.71
N LEU A 271 -0.19 16.94 4.59
CA LEU A 271 -0.41 15.82 5.52
C LEU A 271 0.19 16.08 6.91
N ARG A 272 1.20 16.94 7.06
CA ARG A 272 1.84 17.22 8.36
C ARG A 272 0.85 17.92 9.29
N ASP A 273 0.16 18.93 8.79
CA ASP A 273 -0.86 19.67 9.56
C ASP A 273 -1.99 18.74 10.03
N MET A 274 -2.43 17.84 9.15
CA MET A 274 -3.43 16.82 9.48
C MET A 274 -2.92 15.85 10.57
N LEU A 275 -1.65 15.44 10.47
CA LEU A 275 -1.03 14.51 11.43
C LEU A 275 -0.76 15.16 12.79
N ASP A 276 -0.50 16.46 12.83
CA ASP A 276 -0.41 17.24 14.07
C ASP A 276 -1.72 17.20 14.83
N GLU A 277 -2.82 17.60 14.18
CA GLU A 277 -4.14 17.57 14.79
C GLU A 277 -4.56 16.15 15.20
N ALA A 278 -4.26 15.14 14.36
CA ALA A 278 -4.54 13.74 14.70
C ALA A 278 -3.75 13.29 15.94
N GLY A 279 -2.48 13.69 16.04
CA GLY A 279 -1.60 13.41 17.16
C GLY A 279 -2.07 14.06 18.46
N GLU A 280 -2.47 15.33 18.41
CA GLU A 280 -3.06 16.08 19.53
C GLU A 280 -4.34 15.42 20.06
N LYS A 281 -5.18 14.91 19.16
CA LYS A 281 -6.38 14.11 19.50
C LYS A 281 -6.05 12.71 20.04
N GLY A 282 -4.78 12.35 20.17
CA GLY A 282 -4.32 11.06 20.68
C GLY A 282 -4.40 9.91 19.66
N THR A 283 -4.64 10.21 18.38
CA THR A 283 -4.61 9.21 17.32
C THR A 283 -3.17 8.74 17.11
N LYS A 284 -2.99 7.44 16.87
CA LYS A 284 -1.68 6.80 16.62
C LYS A 284 -1.62 6.06 15.30
N ILE A 285 -2.77 5.73 14.73
CA ILE A 285 -2.91 5.05 13.44
C ILE A 285 -4.09 5.69 12.69
N LEU A 286 -3.81 6.23 11.51
CA LEU A 286 -4.81 6.72 10.56
C LEU A 286 -4.94 5.71 9.42
N SER A 287 -6.18 5.28 9.16
CA SER A 287 -6.49 4.31 8.10
C SER A 287 -7.16 5.00 6.92
N PHE A 288 -6.53 4.89 5.76
CA PHE A 288 -7.00 5.41 4.48
C PHE A 288 -7.63 4.27 3.70
N LEU A 289 -8.92 4.43 3.37
CA LEU A 289 -9.66 3.43 2.59
C LEU A 289 -9.25 3.53 1.11
N SER A 290 -8.92 2.38 0.52
CA SER A 290 -8.46 2.23 -0.86
C SER A 290 -9.53 1.60 -1.73
N MET A 291 -9.78 2.21 -2.87
CA MET A 291 -10.44 1.55 -3.98
C MET A 291 -9.78 2.00 -5.26
N GLN A 292 -9.58 1.06 -6.18
CA GLN A 292 -9.07 1.36 -7.51
C GLN A 292 -9.97 2.40 -8.19
N SER A 293 -9.40 3.56 -8.51
CA SER A 293 -10.04 4.60 -9.30
C SER A 293 -9.98 4.23 -10.78
N LEU A 294 -10.94 4.72 -11.56
CA LEU A 294 -11.01 4.48 -13.00
C LEU A 294 -10.28 5.60 -13.75
N PRO A 295 -9.57 5.31 -14.85
CA PRO A 295 -9.11 6.36 -15.74
C PRO A 295 -10.30 7.00 -16.46
N ARG A 296 -10.39 8.33 -16.45
CA ARG A 296 -11.46 9.08 -17.11
C ARG A 296 -11.39 8.89 -18.62
N PHE A 297 -12.46 8.38 -19.23
CA PHE A 297 -12.51 8.09 -20.66
C PHE A 297 -12.11 9.30 -21.52
N ASN A 298 -12.66 10.48 -21.20
CA ASN A 298 -12.41 11.73 -21.92
C ASN A 298 -10.98 12.26 -21.78
N MET A 299 -10.17 11.68 -20.90
CA MET A 299 -8.76 12.00 -20.74
C MET A 299 -7.83 10.98 -21.38
N MET A 300 -8.35 9.84 -21.83
CA MET A 300 -7.52 8.80 -22.44
C MET A 300 -7.35 9.11 -23.94
N VAL A 301 -6.17 8.85 -24.47
CA VAL A 301 -5.84 9.08 -25.89
C VAL A 301 -5.48 7.76 -26.57
N PRO A 302 -5.71 7.64 -27.89
CA PRO A 302 -5.17 6.55 -28.68
C PRO A 302 -3.67 6.41 -28.45
N ILE A 303 -3.19 5.21 -28.18
CA ILE A 303 -1.76 4.93 -28.13
C ILE A 303 -1.35 4.42 -29.52
N ASP A 304 -0.47 5.17 -30.19
CA ASP A 304 0.30 4.65 -31.31
C ASP A 304 1.15 3.50 -30.78
N SER A 305 0.78 2.27 -31.11
CA SER A 305 1.45 1.10 -30.56
C SER A 305 2.80 0.92 -31.27
N ASP A 306 3.82 1.62 -30.79
CA ASP A 306 5.22 1.21 -31.01
C ASP A 306 5.50 -0.13 -30.31
N GLU A 307 4.68 -0.50 -29.34
CA GLU A 307 4.72 -1.82 -28.71
C GLU A 307 3.99 -2.86 -29.56
N LYS A 308 4.63 -4.01 -29.78
CA LYS A 308 4.14 -5.23 -30.46
C LYS A 308 2.89 -5.88 -29.83
N ASP A 309 1.94 -5.11 -29.33
CA ASP A 309 0.64 -5.64 -28.93
C ASP A 309 -0.22 -5.75 -30.19
N SER A 310 -0.04 -6.87 -30.90
CA SER A 310 -0.75 -7.17 -32.15
C SER A 310 -2.27 -7.03 -32.02
N ILE A 311 -2.80 -7.19 -30.80
CA ILE A 311 -4.22 -7.01 -30.49
C ILE A 311 -4.66 -5.56 -30.72
N CYS A 312 -3.88 -4.57 -30.29
CA CYS A 312 -4.22 -3.15 -30.46
C CYS A 312 -4.15 -2.71 -31.93
N ASN A 313 -3.25 -3.30 -32.72
CA ASN A 313 -3.09 -2.99 -34.14
C ASN A 313 -4.17 -3.60 -35.03
N ASN A 314 -4.79 -4.71 -34.62
CA ASN A 314 -5.76 -5.44 -35.44
C ASN A 314 -7.21 -4.99 -35.24
N SER A 315 -7.48 -4.14 -34.25
CA SER A 315 -8.81 -3.59 -34.00
C SER A 315 -9.11 -2.47 -34.99
N LYS A 316 -9.91 -2.77 -36.02
CA LYS A 316 -10.32 -1.78 -37.04
C LYS A 316 -11.33 -0.76 -36.51
N GLU A 317 -11.95 -1.00 -35.36
CA GLU A 317 -13.12 -0.24 -34.91
C GLU A 317 -12.81 0.75 -33.79
N LEU A 318 -11.91 0.41 -32.85
CA LEU A 318 -11.49 1.31 -31.76
C LEU A 318 -10.02 1.12 -31.38
N PRO A 319 -9.22 2.21 -31.31
CA PRO A 319 -7.83 2.13 -30.88
C PRO A 319 -7.74 1.82 -29.39
N CYS A 320 -6.67 1.14 -29.00
CA CYS A 320 -6.31 1.04 -27.58
C CYS A 320 -6.00 2.43 -27.02
N LEU A 321 -6.47 2.68 -25.81
CA LEU A 321 -6.36 3.96 -25.13
C LEU A 321 -5.36 3.90 -23.99
N GLY A 322 -4.73 5.04 -23.69
CA GLY A 322 -3.85 5.21 -22.54
C GLY A 322 -3.82 6.62 -22.00
N PRO A 323 -3.20 6.81 -20.82
CA PRO A 323 -3.06 8.13 -20.20
C PRO A 323 -2.12 9.00 -21.06
N PRO A 324 -2.54 10.19 -21.50
CA PRO A 324 -1.77 11.05 -22.38
C PRO A 324 -0.51 11.53 -21.66
N LYS A 325 0.57 11.75 -22.41
CA LYS A 325 1.88 12.12 -21.82
C LYS A 325 1.88 13.49 -21.13
N ASN A 326 0.98 14.38 -21.53
CA ASN A 326 0.88 15.75 -21.02
C ASN A 326 -0.15 15.93 -19.89
N ALA A 327 -0.87 14.88 -19.47
CA ALA A 327 -1.73 14.93 -18.29
C ALA A 327 -1.10 14.19 -17.11
N THR A 328 -1.43 14.61 -15.90
CA THR A 328 -1.04 13.90 -14.68
C THR A 328 -1.89 12.64 -14.52
N LEU A 329 -1.31 11.61 -13.92
CA LEU A 329 -2.01 10.40 -13.53
C LEU A 329 -3.03 10.72 -12.43
N LEU A 330 -2.70 11.62 -11.52
CA LEU A 330 -3.62 12.12 -10.50
C LEU A 330 -4.92 12.65 -11.14
N GLN A 331 -4.81 13.44 -12.21
CA GLN A 331 -5.98 13.95 -12.94
C GLN A 331 -6.68 12.85 -13.73
N THR A 332 -5.90 12.04 -14.46
CA THR A 332 -6.45 10.99 -15.34
C THR A 332 -7.27 9.97 -14.55
N PHE A 333 -6.85 9.63 -13.33
CA PHE A 333 -7.51 8.66 -12.47
C PHE A 333 -8.42 9.29 -11.39
N ASN A 334 -8.74 10.59 -11.49
CA ASN A 334 -9.67 11.29 -10.59
C ASN A 334 -11.13 10.91 -10.86
N CYS A 335 -11.47 9.64 -10.60
CA CYS A 335 -12.77 9.06 -10.92
C CYS A 335 -13.00 7.83 -10.05
N ASN A 336 -13.52 8.09 -8.84
CA ASN A 336 -13.78 7.07 -7.83
C ASN A 336 -15.12 6.39 -8.08
N ARG A 337 -15.18 5.06 -8.00
CA ARG A 337 -16.42 4.29 -8.22
C ARG A 337 -17.53 4.64 -7.23
N LEU A 338 -17.16 5.12 -6.03
CA LEU A 338 -18.07 5.48 -4.96
C LEU A 338 -17.74 6.89 -4.49
N LYS A 339 -18.78 7.66 -4.17
CA LYS A 339 -18.66 8.99 -3.58
C LYS A 339 -18.12 8.91 -2.15
N GLU A 340 -18.64 7.96 -1.39
CA GLU A 340 -18.20 7.65 -0.02
C GLU A 340 -17.76 6.19 0.07
N MET A 341 -16.68 5.94 0.82
CA MET A 341 -16.17 4.59 0.99
C MET A 341 -16.99 3.81 2.03
N PRO A 342 -17.58 2.67 1.65
CA PRO A 342 -18.36 1.86 2.57
C PRO A 342 -17.45 1.15 3.58
N SER A 343 -18.02 0.71 4.70
CA SER A 343 -17.27 0.06 5.80
C SER A 343 -16.46 -1.16 5.35
N TRP A 344 -16.92 -1.91 4.33
CA TRP A 344 -16.18 -3.04 3.78
C TRP A 344 -14.87 -2.64 3.09
N ALA A 345 -14.71 -1.39 2.66
CA ALA A 345 -13.47 -0.90 2.06
C ALA A 345 -12.31 -0.89 3.08
N SER A 346 -12.61 -1.02 4.38
CA SER A 346 -11.59 -1.18 5.44
C SER A 346 -10.66 -2.38 5.25
N ARG A 347 -11.03 -3.35 4.41
CA ARG A 347 -10.17 -4.48 4.01
C ARG A 347 -8.99 -4.06 3.13
N ALA A 348 -9.17 -3.00 2.35
CA ALA A 348 -8.18 -2.46 1.44
C ALA A 348 -7.83 -1.08 1.97
N LYS A 349 -6.93 -1.04 2.97
CA LYS A 349 -6.51 0.21 3.58
C LYS A 349 -5.00 0.38 3.54
N LYS A 350 -4.56 1.63 3.47
CA LYS A 350 -3.19 2.04 3.78
C LYS A 350 -3.21 2.81 5.09
N GLN A 351 -2.08 2.84 5.78
CA GLN A 351 -2.02 3.42 7.12
C GLN A 351 -0.85 4.40 7.24
N ILE A 352 -1.10 5.55 7.87
CA ILE A 352 -0.04 6.38 8.44
C ILE A 352 -0.08 6.13 9.94
N TYR A 353 1.06 5.82 10.55
CA TYR A 353 1.10 5.46 11.97
C TYR A 353 2.35 5.98 12.67
N GLN A 354 2.25 6.11 14.00
CA GLN A 354 3.40 6.41 14.84
C GLN A 354 4.21 5.12 15.06
N PRO A 355 5.47 5.05 14.58
CA PRO A 355 6.29 3.84 14.68
C PRO A 355 6.62 3.49 16.14
N ASP A 356 6.56 4.47 17.03
CA ASP A 356 6.74 4.27 18.47
C ASP A 356 5.57 3.49 19.09
N TYR A 357 4.38 3.54 18.49
CA TYR A 357 3.18 2.81 18.92
C TYR A 357 2.99 1.49 18.17
N VAL A 358 3.27 1.47 16.87
CA VAL A 358 3.19 0.28 16.00
C VAL A 358 4.53 -0.43 15.98
N LEU A 359 4.58 -1.59 16.62
CA LEU A 359 5.80 -2.40 16.81
C LEU A 359 6.10 -3.29 15.62
N SER A 360 5.05 -3.78 14.98
CA SER A 360 5.13 -4.50 13.71
C SER A 360 3.91 -4.17 12.87
N HIS A 361 4.10 -4.05 11.57
CA HIS A 361 3.08 -3.62 10.63
C HIS A 361 3.05 -4.62 9.47
N PHE A 362 1.86 -5.09 9.17
CA PHE A 362 1.57 -5.92 8.02
C PHE A 362 0.40 -5.27 7.28
N VAL A 363 0.69 -4.24 6.46
CA VAL A 363 -0.29 -3.58 5.59
C VAL A 363 -1.11 -4.69 4.93
N HIS A 364 -2.44 -4.64 5.09
CA HIS A 364 -3.46 -5.62 4.67
C HIS A 364 -3.93 -6.66 5.70
N TYR A 365 -3.16 -7.01 6.73
CA TYR A 365 -3.56 -8.09 7.65
C TYR A 365 -3.71 -7.63 9.09
N SER A 366 -2.66 -7.03 9.67
CA SER A 366 -2.63 -6.76 11.11
C SER A 366 -1.54 -5.79 11.49
N THR A 367 -1.73 -5.13 12.63
CA THR A 367 -0.73 -4.29 13.27
C THR A 367 -0.51 -4.77 14.69
N VAL A 368 0.75 -5.04 15.06
CA VAL A 368 1.12 -5.28 16.45
C VAL A 368 1.45 -3.95 17.08
N THR A 369 0.67 -3.55 18.08
CA THR A 369 0.84 -2.26 18.76
C THR A 369 1.31 -2.46 20.19
N LEU A 370 1.83 -1.40 20.82
CA LEU A 370 2.07 -1.39 22.27
C LEU A 370 0.79 -1.77 23.06
N GLY A 371 -0.37 -1.31 22.61
CA GLY A 371 -1.66 -1.68 23.20
C GLY A 371 -1.94 -3.18 23.13
N THR A 372 -1.53 -3.84 22.03
CA THR A 372 -1.64 -5.30 21.86
C THR A 372 -0.79 -6.04 22.89
N ILE A 373 0.45 -5.57 23.15
CA ILE A 373 1.36 -6.20 24.13
C ILE A 373 0.85 -6.02 25.57
N HIS A 374 0.49 -4.79 25.98
CA HIS A 374 0.03 -4.50 27.33
C HIS A 374 -1.32 -5.15 27.70
N ARG A 375 -2.04 -5.71 26.74
CA ARG A 375 -3.28 -6.47 26.97
C ARG A 375 -3.03 -7.85 27.54
N LYS A 376 -1.90 -8.49 27.22
CA LYS A 376 -1.58 -9.87 27.63
C LYS A 376 -1.33 -10.00 29.14
N SER A 377 -1.08 -8.90 29.86
CA SER A 377 -0.70 -8.94 31.28
C SER A 377 -1.85 -8.87 32.28
N ASN A 378 -3.07 -8.45 31.91
CA ASN A 378 -4.20 -8.30 32.86
C ASN A 378 -5.53 -8.79 32.24
N ASN A 379 -6.05 -9.94 32.71
CA ASN A 379 -7.25 -10.59 32.15
C ASN A 379 -8.56 -9.82 32.39
N ASP A 380 -8.73 -9.12 33.51
CA ASP A 380 -10.04 -8.51 33.84
C ASP A 380 -10.27 -7.11 33.22
N LYS A 381 -9.21 -6.42 32.79
CA LYS A 381 -9.31 -5.09 32.14
C LYS A 381 -9.34 -5.15 30.60
N ALA A 382 -9.43 -6.35 30.02
CA ALA A 382 -9.28 -6.55 28.59
C ALA A 382 -10.37 -5.85 27.75
N ARG A 383 -11.60 -5.74 28.26
CA ARG A 383 -12.73 -5.11 27.55
C ARG A 383 -12.62 -3.58 27.51
N GLU A 384 -12.26 -2.95 28.61
CA GLU A 384 -12.01 -1.50 28.69
C GLU A 384 -10.76 -1.09 27.88
N LYS A 385 -9.72 -1.93 27.89
CA LYS A 385 -8.53 -1.80 27.03
C LYS A 385 -8.87 -1.93 25.54
N ARG A 386 -9.87 -2.74 25.15
CA ARG A 386 -10.33 -2.84 23.75
C ARG A 386 -11.01 -1.56 23.27
N ALA A 387 -11.78 -0.90 24.14
CA ALA A 387 -12.42 0.38 23.83
C ALA A 387 -11.38 1.52 23.68
N SER A 388 -10.34 1.54 24.52
CA SER A 388 -9.26 2.54 24.41
C SER A 388 -8.30 2.31 23.24
N ALA A 389 -8.03 1.05 22.85
CA ALA A 389 -7.28 0.75 21.63
C ALA A 389 -8.00 1.27 20.37
N LYS A 390 -9.34 1.14 20.31
CA LYS A 390 -10.17 1.73 19.26
C LYS A 390 -10.11 3.26 19.21
N LYS A 391 -9.71 3.94 20.29
CA LYS A 391 -9.53 5.41 20.27
C LYS A 391 -8.22 5.84 19.60
N ARG A 392 -7.24 4.93 19.49
CA ARG A 392 -5.91 5.23 18.94
C ARG A 392 -5.77 4.89 17.45
N GLU A 393 -6.67 4.08 16.91
CA GLU A 393 -6.78 3.80 15.48
C GLU A 393 -8.14 4.27 14.97
N ARG A 394 -8.17 5.03 13.88
CA ARG A 394 -9.41 5.45 13.22
C ARG A 394 -9.26 5.53 11.71
N ALA A 395 -10.39 5.49 11.01
CA ALA A 395 -10.44 5.86 9.60
C ALA A 395 -10.28 7.39 9.47
N VAL A 396 -9.66 7.79 8.36
CA VAL A 396 -9.57 9.19 7.95
C VAL A 396 -10.91 9.62 7.35
N ASP A 397 -11.36 10.83 7.67
CA ASP A 397 -12.49 11.45 7.00
C ASP A 397 -12.06 11.97 5.61
N GLN A 398 -12.66 11.41 4.55
CA GLN A 398 -12.28 11.70 3.17
C GLN A 398 -12.66 13.10 2.68
N HIS A 399 -13.58 13.77 3.38
CA HIS A 399 -14.03 15.10 3.01
C HIS A 399 -13.30 16.19 3.80
N THR A 400 -13.06 15.95 5.08
CA THR A 400 -12.54 16.97 6.00
C THR A 400 -11.06 16.83 6.32
N GLU A 401 -10.45 15.66 6.10
CA GLU A 401 -9.06 15.38 6.49
C GLU A 401 -8.17 15.02 5.30
N ALA A 402 -8.40 13.86 4.68
CA ALA A 402 -7.63 13.43 3.52
C ALA A 402 -8.30 12.25 2.78
N VAL A 403 -8.12 12.19 1.47
CA VAL A 403 -8.59 11.10 0.62
C VAL A 403 -7.42 10.32 0.05
N MET A 404 -7.62 9.03 -0.21
CA MET A 404 -6.65 8.24 -0.96
C MET A 404 -7.19 7.92 -2.35
N LEU A 405 -6.39 8.20 -3.37
CA LEU A 405 -6.68 7.89 -4.77
C LEU A 405 -5.75 6.77 -5.24
N HIS A 406 -6.31 5.69 -5.81
CA HIS A 406 -5.53 4.54 -6.30
C HIS A 406 -5.55 4.52 -7.84
N ALA A 407 -4.52 5.12 -8.44
CA ALA A 407 -4.33 5.31 -9.88
C ALA A 407 -3.69 4.09 -10.56
N LYS A 408 -4.20 2.89 -10.31
CA LYS A 408 -3.63 1.64 -10.83
C LYS A 408 -3.53 1.63 -12.36
N THR A 409 -2.41 1.17 -12.90
CA THR A 409 -2.17 1.02 -14.34
C THR A 409 -3.29 0.25 -15.03
N VAL A 410 -3.77 0.81 -16.13
CA VAL A 410 -4.67 0.16 -17.09
C VAL A 410 -3.86 -0.09 -18.35
N LEU A 411 -3.75 -1.35 -18.75
CA LEU A 411 -3.03 -1.73 -19.96
C LEU A 411 -3.82 -1.30 -21.20
N PRO A 412 -3.16 -0.96 -22.31
CA PRO A 412 -3.85 -0.52 -23.53
C PRO A 412 -4.91 -1.53 -24.00
N ARG A 413 -4.60 -2.82 -24.03
CA ARG A 413 -5.58 -3.88 -24.36
C ARG A 413 -6.76 -4.00 -23.40
N GLU A 414 -6.62 -3.57 -22.14
CA GLU A 414 -7.72 -3.60 -21.17
C GLU A 414 -8.76 -2.52 -21.48
N THR A 415 -8.43 -1.58 -22.37
CA THR A 415 -9.34 -0.56 -22.91
C THR A 415 -10.01 -0.99 -24.22
N LEU A 416 -9.56 -2.10 -24.81
CA LEU A 416 -10.17 -2.67 -26.02
C LEU A 416 -11.61 -3.08 -25.72
N GLU A 417 -12.54 -2.75 -26.62
CA GLU A 417 -13.99 -3.03 -26.49
C GLU A 417 -14.65 -2.44 -25.22
N GLN A 418 -13.91 -1.73 -24.38
CA GLN A 418 -14.46 -1.14 -23.16
C GLN A 418 -15.53 -0.13 -23.50
N TYR A 419 -15.41 0.58 -24.62
CA TYR A 419 -16.43 1.52 -25.06
C TYR A 419 -17.83 0.87 -25.11
N ASP A 420 -17.95 -0.28 -25.78
CA ASP A 420 -19.23 -1.01 -25.92
C ASP A 420 -19.63 -1.74 -24.63
N LEU A 421 -18.65 -2.25 -23.89
CA LEU A 421 -18.90 -2.84 -22.56
C LEU A 421 -19.45 -1.81 -21.58
N CYS A 422 -19.01 -0.55 -21.65
CA CYS A 422 -19.50 0.53 -20.80
C CYS A 422 -20.92 1.01 -21.19
N ILE A 423 -21.43 0.61 -22.36
CA ILE A 423 -22.84 0.81 -22.73
C ILE A 423 -23.67 -0.39 -22.24
N THR A 424 -23.19 -1.62 -22.47
CA THR A 424 -23.96 -2.85 -22.27
C THR A 424 -23.86 -3.45 -20.86
N LYS A 425 -22.72 -3.31 -20.18
CA LYS A 425 -22.37 -3.94 -18.90
C LYS A 425 -21.54 -3.02 -18.01
N TRP A 426 -22.16 -2.01 -17.40
CA TRP A 426 -21.48 -0.98 -16.60
C TRP A 426 -20.59 -1.51 -15.47
N SER A 427 -20.97 -2.64 -14.86
CA SER A 427 -20.19 -3.27 -13.79
C SER A 427 -18.84 -3.83 -14.26
N ALA A 428 -18.71 -4.17 -15.54
CA ALA A 428 -17.49 -4.67 -16.16
C ALA A 428 -16.63 -3.56 -16.79
N CYS A 429 -17.13 -2.32 -16.80
CA CYS A 429 -16.44 -1.17 -17.37
C CYS A 429 -15.21 -0.80 -16.54
N ASN A 430 -14.05 -0.74 -17.21
CA ASN A 430 -12.77 -0.34 -16.63
C ASN A 430 -12.38 1.10 -16.99
N LEU A 431 -13.26 1.82 -17.68
CA LEU A 431 -13.10 3.24 -18.01
C LEU A 431 -14.11 4.07 -17.22
N GLY A 432 -13.68 5.27 -16.85
CA GLY A 432 -14.42 6.18 -16.02
C GLY A 432 -15.30 7.13 -16.82
N PHE A 433 -16.59 7.15 -16.51
CA PHE A 433 -17.56 8.13 -17.01
C PHE A 433 -18.07 8.94 -15.81
N PRO A 434 -17.47 10.12 -15.56
CA PRO A 434 -17.83 10.97 -14.45
C PRO A 434 -19.30 11.33 -14.45
N HIS A 435 -19.93 11.23 -13.29
CA HIS A 435 -21.24 11.83 -13.09
C HIS A 435 -21.16 13.36 -13.27
N PRO A 436 -22.12 14.00 -13.93
CA PRO A 436 -22.13 15.45 -14.07
C PRO A 436 -22.42 16.11 -12.71
N ASN A 437 -21.68 17.17 -12.38
CA ASN A 437 -21.72 17.86 -11.08
C ASN A 437 -23.08 18.52 -10.77
N ASN A 438 -23.92 18.76 -11.77
CA ASN A 438 -25.22 19.43 -11.65
C ASN A 438 -26.40 18.47 -11.44
N VAL A 439 -26.17 17.16 -11.36
CA VAL A 439 -27.23 16.17 -11.13
C VAL A 439 -27.13 15.67 -9.70
N ALA A 440 -28.04 16.13 -8.84
CA ALA A 440 -28.17 15.65 -7.48
C ALA A 440 -28.54 14.16 -7.51
N ILE A 441 -27.69 13.31 -6.94
CA ILE A 441 -28.03 11.92 -6.65
C ILE A 441 -28.56 11.89 -5.23
N GLU A 442 -29.86 11.64 -5.08
CA GLU A 442 -30.43 11.32 -3.77
C GLU A 442 -30.00 9.89 -3.38
N GLY A 443 -29.08 9.78 -2.41
CA GLY A 443 -28.61 8.52 -1.83
C GLY A 443 -27.19 8.09 -2.19
N ASP A 444 -26.60 7.22 -1.37
CA ASP A 444 -25.20 6.77 -1.47
C ASP A 444 -24.96 5.69 -2.54
N ARG A 445 -26.04 5.20 -3.15
CA ARG A 445 -26.01 4.13 -4.14
C ARG A 445 -26.82 4.51 -5.36
N MET A 446 -26.15 4.48 -6.49
CA MET A 446 -26.79 4.44 -7.79
C MET A 446 -27.77 3.28 -7.86
N ASP A 447 -29.06 3.56 -8.09
CA ASP A 447 -30.05 2.54 -8.42
C ASP A 447 -29.78 2.05 -9.85
N PRO A 448 -29.33 0.79 -10.05
CA PRO A 448 -29.02 0.26 -11.37
C PRO A 448 -30.22 0.24 -12.33
N THR A 449 -31.44 0.45 -11.81
CA THR A 449 -32.68 0.44 -12.60
C THR A 449 -32.97 1.78 -13.28
N ASP A 450 -32.41 2.91 -12.82
CA ASP A 450 -32.61 4.23 -13.45
C ASP A 450 -31.59 4.52 -14.57
N ARG A 451 -31.54 3.62 -15.56
CA ARG A 451 -30.54 3.69 -16.62
C ARG A 451 -30.60 4.97 -17.45
N LYS A 452 -31.78 5.55 -17.64
CA LYS A 452 -31.93 6.75 -18.49
C LYS A 452 -31.36 8.01 -17.83
N ARG A 453 -31.48 8.15 -16.50
CA ARG A 453 -30.86 9.29 -15.78
C ARG A 453 -29.38 9.08 -15.52
N MET A 454 -28.94 7.82 -15.55
CA MET A 454 -27.57 7.42 -15.26
C MET A 454 -26.70 7.27 -16.51
N SER A 455 -27.18 7.62 -17.69
CA SER A 455 -26.39 7.59 -18.91
C SER A 455 -26.14 8.98 -19.46
N ASP A 456 -25.01 9.13 -20.13
CA ASP A 456 -24.76 10.28 -20.98
C ASP A 456 -25.58 10.22 -22.29
N PRO A 457 -25.55 11.27 -23.14
CA PRO A 457 -26.32 11.29 -24.39
C PRO A 457 -26.00 10.15 -25.37
N GLN A 458 -24.86 9.47 -25.19
CA GLN A 458 -24.42 8.32 -26.00
C GLN A 458 -24.84 6.98 -25.36
N GLY A 459 -25.59 6.99 -24.25
CA GLY A 459 -26.05 5.80 -23.55
C GLY A 459 -25.02 5.20 -22.58
N ARG A 460 -23.88 5.86 -22.36
CA ARG A 460 -22.80 5.35 -21.50
C ARG A 460 -23.13 5.65 -20.05
N GLY A 461 -23.12 4.63 -19.21
CA GLY A 461 -23.44 4.79 -17.80
C GLY A 461 -22.40 5.60 -17.05
N TYR A 462 -22.81 6.66 -16.35
CA TYR A 462 -21.98 7.30 -15.34
C TYR A 462 -21.64 6.27 -14.26
N ASN A 463 -20.36 6.09 -13.98
CA ASN A 463 -19.87 5.01 -13.12
C ASN A 463 -18.82 5.45 -12.11
N CYS A 464 -18.58 6.76 -11.99
CA CYS A 464 -17.65 7.31 -11.03
C CYS A 464 -17.94 8.77 -10.67
N PHE A 465 -17.23 9.23 -9.65
CA PHE A 465 -17.27 10.57 -9.08
C PHE A 465 -15.89 11.20 -9.16
N VAL A 466 -15.84 12.41 -9.71
CA VAL A 466 -14.65 13.26 -9.71
C VAL A 466 -14.57 13.96 -8.36
N ASN A 467 -13.37 14.01 -7.77
CA ASN A 467 -13.16 14.83 -6.58
C ASN A 467 -12.74 16.24 -7.03
N ASP A 468 -13.61 17.23 -6.77
CA ASP A 468 -13.40 18.62 -7.18
C ASP A 468 -12.17 19.26 -6.52
N SER A 469 -11.81 18.85 -5.30
CA SER A 469 -10.59 19.35 -4.65
C SER A 469 -9.35 18.83 -5.38
N ILE A 470 -9.35 17.56 -5.78
CA ILE A 470 -8.27 16.98 -6.62
C ILE A 470 -8.15 17.77 -7.93
N GLU A 471 -9.27 17.97 -8.63
CA GLU A 471 -9.27 18.61 -9.95
C GLU A 471 -8.84 20.08 -9.88
N ASN A 472 -9.37 20.85 -8.91
CA ASN A 472 -9.25 22.31 -8.90
C ASN A 472 -8.10 22.82 -8.03
N VAL A 473 -7.62 22.03 -7.07
CA VAL A 473 -6.56 22.44 -6.13
C VAL A 473 -5.28 21.66 -6.40
N TRP A 474 -5.35 20.32 -6.37
CA TRP A 474 -4.16 19.49 -6.32
C TRP A 474 -3.54 19.24 -7.70
N VAL A 475 -4.35 19.05 -8.74
CA VAL A 475 -3.87 18.87 -10.12
C VAL A 475 -3.09 20.09 -10.61
N PRO A 476 -3.57 21.35 -10.46
CA PRO A 476 -2.80 22.53 -10.85
C PRO A 476 -1.48 22.68 -10.08
N LYS A 477 -1.49 22.40 -8.76
CA LYS A 477 -0.27 22.40 -7.94
C LYS A 477 0.74 21.37 -8.44
N LEU A 478 0.28 20.16 -8.77
CA LEU A 478 1.12 19.09 -9.29
C LEU A 478 1.70 19.42 -10.67
N ALA A 479 0.88 19.93 -11.58
CA ALA A 479 1.34 20.37 -12.89
C ALA A 479 2.42 21.45 -12.78
N SER A 480 2.22 22.47 -11.92
CA SER A 480 3.23 23.50 -11.70
C SER A 480 4.52 22.96 -11.07
N ALA A 481 4.42 22.01 -10.12
CA ALA A 481 5.59 21.40 -9.50
C ALA A 481 6.40 20.53 -10.49
N LEU A 482 5.73 19.79 -11.36
CA LEU A 482 6.37 19.02 -12.43
C LEU A 482 7.08 19.94 -13.43
N GLU A 483 6.44 21.02 -13.86
CA GLU A 483 7.04 22.00 -14.77
C GLU A 483 8.28 22.66 -14.16
N LYS A 484 8.22 23.05 -12.87
CA LYS A 484 9.38 23.58 -12.15
C LYS A 484 10.53 22.58 -12.10
N LEU A 485 10.24 21.30 -11.82
CA LEU A 485 11.25 20.26 -11.83
C LEU A 485 11.88 20.13 -13.22
N GLU A 486 11.08 20.08 -14.29
CA GLU A 486 11.59 20.00 -15.67
C GLU A 486 12.48 21.18 -16.06
N ASN A 487 12.15 22.39 -15.61
CA ASN A 487 12.93 23.59 -15.88
C ASN A 487 14.24 23.68 -15.09
N LEU A 488 14.40 22.93 -13.99
CA LEU A 488 15.69 22.85 -13.27
C LEU A 488 16.71 21.97 -14.00
N TRP A 489 16.26 21.12 -14.93
CA TRP A 489 17.11 20.19 -15.69
C TRP A 489 17.43 20.67 -17.11
N LYS A 490 16.72 21.70 -17.60
CA LYS A 490 17.02 22.38 -18.85
C LYS A 490 18.02 23.50 -18.58
#